data_AF-A0A820BYJ3-F1
#
_entry.id   AF-A0A820BYJ3-F1
#
_cell.length_a   1.000
_cell.length_b   1.000
_cell.length_c   1.000
_cell.angle_alpha   90.00
_cell.angle_beta   90.00
_cell.angle_gamma   90.00
#
_symmetry.space_group_name_H-M   'P 1'
#
loop_
_entity.id
_entity.type
_entity.pdbx_description
1 polymer ?
#
loop_
_entity_poly.entity_id
_entity_poly.type
_entity_poly.pdbx_seq_one_letter_code
_entity_poly.pdbx_strand_id
1 'polypeptide(L)'
;NILSILNEFHPSIKFTTKIEDNDKLEFLDVQVIRSPEQQCFETTIYRKSTFTGLLTNWNSYVPIQYKKASIVSMVNRALIICSTYVSLSDELNKIRRIGLKNDYPLSFIDTIIGIKLSQYRQKMNGESKSTLIECDKNKMYVELPFIRSSTLELKKKILHLSNKLRPDLDIQFFTKPRPSTQAFFQNKDPIVKHMKSDVVYFIKCNDCGHSYIGKTERQCIRRLYEHGAPKTACQQQQCNHVSDDLNDNSDIQELRRSSRIRNKITSTTITNDNNSDNQIAKSSITQHEKETGHHMDWNNFQESLLIKAYEPERNKTTHSIPLLVFPDGLPRVLLPNPDL
;
A
#
# COMPACT_ATOMS: atom_id res chain seq x y z
N ASN A 1 29.17 11.13 -27.52
CA ASN A 1 28.25 11.78 -26.59
C ASN A 1 27.21 10.73 -26.18
N ILE A 2 27.14 10.32 -24.91
CA ILE A 2 26.25 9.20 -24.48
C ILE A 2 24.77 9.54 -24.74
N LEU A 3 24.38 10.80 -24.59
CA LEU A 3 23.00 11.24 -24.81
C LEU A 3 22.54 11.06 -26.25
N SER A 4 23.42 11.29 -27.23
CA SER A 4 23.07 11.10 -28.65
C SER A 4 22.79 9.62 -28.93
N ILE A 5 23.67 8.74 -28.46
CA ILE A 5 23.53 7.28 -28.61
C ILE A 5 22.22 6.80 -27.98
N LEU A 6 21.87 7.26 -26.78
CA LEU A 6 20.63 6.87 -26.12
C LEU A 6 19.37 7.34 -26.88
N ASN A 7 19.44 8.50 -27.51
CA ASN A 7 18.32 9.06 -28.28
C ASN A 7 18.13 8.45 -29.67
N GLU A 8 19.08 7.63 -30.14
CA GLU A 8 18.97 6.91 -31.42
C GLU A 8 18.16 5.61 -31.30
N PHE A 9 17.99 5.05 -30.09
CA PHE A 9 17.35 3.73 -29.89
C PHE A 9 15.87 3.69 -30.31
N HIS A 10 15.11 4.76 -30.10
CA HIS A 10 13.67 4.75 -30.42
C HIS A 10 13.11 6.15 -30.65
N PRO A 11 12.38 6.41 -31.76
CA PRO A 11 11.90 7.75 -32.11
C PRO A 11 10.90 8.34 -31.10
N SER A 12 10.18 7.50 -30.36
CA SER A 12 9.21 7.94 -29.33
C SER A 12 9.79 8.12 -27.93
N ILE A 13 11.07 7.78 -27.68
CA ILE A 13 11.70 7.92 -26.36
C ILE A 13 12.86 8.91 -26.50
N LYS A 14 12.76 10.03 -25.78
CA LYS A 14 13.83 11.02 -25.70
C LYS A 14 14.37 11.09 -24.28
N PHE A 15 15.64 10.73 -24.13
CA PHE A 15 16.42 10.97 -22.94
C PHE A 15 16.86 12.43 -22.89
N THR A 16 16.91 12.95 -21.67
CA THR A 16 17.40 14.29 -21.36
C THR A 16 18.47 14.18 -20.29
N THR A 17 19.53 14.97 -20.38
CA THR A 17 20.52 15.12 -19.31
C THR A 17 20.32 16.46 -18.62
N LYS A 18 20.56 16.47 -17.31
CA LYS A 18 20.72 17.71 -16.55
C LYS A 18 22.21 18.01 -16.49
N ILE A 19 22.57 19.20 -16.97
CA ILE A 19 23.92 19.73 -16.91
C ILE A 19 23.92 20.80 -15.83
N GLU A 20 25.06 20.95 -15.17
CA GLU A 20 25.27 22.04 -14.23
C GLU A 20 25.06 23.40 -14.91
N ASP A 21 24.30 24.28 -14.27
CA ASP A 21 24.04 25.65 -14.71
C ASP A 21 24.30 26.61 -13.55
N ASN A 22 25.12 27.63 -13.77
CA ASN A 22 25.52 28.61 -12.74
C ASN A 22 26.01 27.96 -11.42
N ASP A 23 26.92 26.98 -11.54
CA ASP A 23 27.46 26.17 -10.44
C ASP A 23 26.39 25.40 -9.62
N LYS A 24 25.20 25.20 -10.20
CA LYS A 24 24.09 24.51 -9.56
C LYS A 24 23.67 23.30 -10.36
N LEU A 25 23.39 22.20 -9.66
CA LEU A 25 22.86 20.99 -10.23
C LEU A 25 21.68 20.49 -9.42
N GLU A 26 20.57 20.20 -10.10
CA GLU A 26 19.34 19.71 -9.49
C GLU A 26 19.34 18.17 -9.50
N PHE A 27 19.15 17.55 -8.34
CA PHE A 27 18.98 16.10 -8.20
C PHE A 27 17.86 15.77 -7.21
N LEU A 28 16.75 15.23 -7.74
CA LEU A 28 15.53 14.94 -6.97
C LEU A 28 15.03 16.17 -6.19
N ASP A 29 15.08 16.12 -4.87
CA ASP A 29 14.66 17.18 -3.94
C ASP A 29 15.83 18.07 -3.48
N VAL A 30 17.03 17.86 -4.02
CA VAL A 30 18.29 18.54 -3.62
C VAL A 30 18.79 19.40 -4.76
N GLN A 31 19.17 20.64 -4.45
CA GLN A 31 20.00 21.47 -5.31
C GLN A 31 21.41 21.45 -4.73
N VAL A 32 22.34 20.89 -5.48
CA VAL A 32 23.78 20.90 -5.17
C VAL A 32 24.35 22.18 -5.75
N ILE A 33 25.08 22.93 -4.95
CA ILE A 33 25.75 24.17 -5.31
C ILE A 33 27.24 23.92 -5.14
N ARG A 34 28.01 24.04 -6.22
CA ARG A 34 29.46 24.00 -6.15
C ARG A 34 29.95 25.37 -5.71
N SER A 35 30.84 25.41 -4.73
CA SER A 35 31.52 26.63 -4.29
C SER A 35 32.99 26.53 -4.72
N PRO A 36 33.36 27.06 -5.91
CA PRO A 36 34.72 26.89 -6.45
C PRO A 36 35.79 27.51 -5.54
N GLU A 37 35.47 28.63 -4.89
CA GLU A 37 36.38 29.33 -3.98
C GLU A 37 36.72 28.51 -2.72
N GLN A 38 35.74 27.78 -2.20
CA GLN A 38 35.89 26.97 -0.97
C GLN A 38 36.19 25.49 -1.27
N GLN A 39 36.25 25.10 -2.55
CA GLN A 39 36.45 23.72 -3.00
C GLN A 39 35.48 22.74 -2.32
N CYS A 40 34.23 23.16 -2.10
CA CYS A 40 33.22 22.39 -1.39
C CYS A 40 31.89 22.38 -2.14
N PHE A 41 30.98 21.50 -1.69
CA PHE A 41 29.61 21.44 -2.17
C PHE A 41 28.66 21.83 -1.05
N GLU A 42 27.75 22.75 -1.36
CA GLU A 42 26.63 23.07 -0.52
C GLU A 42 25.36 22.42 -1.07
N THR A 43 24.41 22.12 -0.20
CA THR A 43 23.14 21.52 -0.57
C THR A 43 22.00 22.34 -0.02
N THR A 44 20.97 22.54 -0.84
CA THR A 44 19.73 23.23 -0.46
C THR A 44 18.53 22.47 -1.03
N ILE A 45 17.32 22.78 -0.56
CA ILE A 45 16.11 22.13 -1.07
C ILE A 45 15.77 22.63 -2.47
N TYR A 46 15.71 21.70 -3.42
CA TYR A 46 15.16 21.95 -4.74
C TYR A 46 13.64 21.73 -4.76
N ARG A 47 12.93 22.58 -5.50
CA ARG A 47 11.50 22.45 -5.79
C ARG A 47 11.30 22.65 -7.28
N LYS A 48 10.64 21.69 -7.93
CA LYS A 48 10.24 21.82 -9.34
C LYS A 48 9.34 23.04 -9.55
N SER A 49 9.33 23.59 -10.76
CA SER A 49 8.43 24.70 -11.13
C SER A 49 6.94 24.40 -10.92
N THR A 50 6.56 23.12 -10.92
CA THR A 50 5.20 22.65 -10.66
C THR A 50 4.83 22.59 -9.17
N PHE A 51 5.77 22.87 -8.26
CA PHE A 51 5.50 22.88 -6.82
C PHE A 51 4.63 24.08 -6.45
N THR A 52 3.37 23.83 -6.11
CA THR A 52 2.40 24.86 -5.74
C THR A 52 2.49 25.28 -4.28
N GLY A 53 3.15 24.50 -3.43
CA GLY A 53 3.12 24.70 -1.98
C GLY A 53 1.77 24.40 -1.33
N LEU A 54 0.90 23.64 -2.00
CA LEU A 54 -0.37 23.22 -1.45
C LEU A 54 -0.17 22.17 -0.35
N LEU A 55 -0.66 22.47 0.85
CA LEU A 55 -0.75 21.56 1.98
C LEU A 55 -2.22 21.26 2.29
N THR A 56 -2.46 20.37 3.24
CA THR A 56 -3.81 20.24 3.81
C THR A 56 -4.16 21.55 4.51
N ASN A 57 -5.20 22.26 4.05
CA ASN A 57 -5.61 23.53 4.64
C ASN A 57 -5.87 23.39 6.16
N TRP A 58 -5.48 24.39 6.94
CA TRP A 58 -5.61 24.39 8.40
C TRP A 58 -7.04 24.17 8.90
N ASN A 59 -8.05 24.62 8.15
CA ASN A 59 -9.46 24.48 8.51
C ASN A 59 -10.09 23.17 8.04
N SER A 60 -9.35 22.34 7.29
CA SER A 60 -9.83 21.04 6.80
C SER A 60 -10.29 20.13 7.94
N TYR A 61 -11.33 19.33 7.68
CA TYR A 61 -11.90 18.36 8.62
C TYR A 61 -11.04 17.08 8.69
N VAL A 62 -9.80 17.23 9.16
CA VAL A 62 -8.86 16.12 9.35
C VAL A 62 -8.18 16.21 10.72
N PRO A 63 -7.63 15.10 11.24
CA PRO A 63 -6.90 15.13 12.51
C PRO A 63 -5.72 16.10 12.47
N ILE A 64 -5.46 16.77 13.60
CA ILE A 64 -4.36 17.73 13.73
C ILE A 64 -2.98 17.09 13.44
N GLN A 65 -2.85 15.78 13.66
CA GLN A 65 -1.64 15.01 13.41
C GLN A 65 -1.26 15.03 11.93
N TYR A 66 -2.21 15.04 11.01
CA TYR A 66 -1.95 15.09 9.56
C TYR A 66 -1.39 16.47 9.17
N LYS A 67 -2.00 17.54 9.70
CA LYS A 67 -1.53 18.92 9.54
C LYS A 67 -0.13 19.10 10.13
N LYS A 68 0.10 18.57 11.33
CA LYS A 68 1.42 18.55 11.98
C LYS A 68 2.44 17.79 11.13
N ALA A 69 2.08 16.63 10.59
CA ALA A 69 2.96 15.79 9.79
C ALA A 69 3.45 16.51 8.52
N SER A 70 2.60 17.31 7.88
CA SER A 70 2.98 18.12 6.72
C SER A 70 4.11 19.12 7.04
N ILE A 71 4.05 19.83 8.17
CA ILE A 71 5.12 20.75 8.57
C ILE A 71 6.36 19.98 9.04
N VAL A 72 6.16 18.92 9.84
CA VAL A 72 7.25 18.08 10.34
C VAL A 72 8.07 17.48 9.20
N SER A 73 7.44 16.99 8.13
CA SER A 73 8.16 16.39 7.00
C SER A 73 9.02 17.43 6.28
N MET A 74 8.51 18.63 6.06
CA MET A 74 9.27 19.72 5.45
C MET A 74 10.46 20.15 6.30
N VAL A 75 10.26 20.30 7.62
CA VAL A 75 11.34 20.69 8.55
C VAL A 75 12.41 19.60 8.64
N ASN A 76 12.01 18.33 8.77
CA ASN A 76 12.96 17.22 8.77
C ASN A 76 13.78 17.19 7.48
N ARG A 77 13.12 17.40 6.33
CA ARG A 77 13.79 17.45 5.04
C ARG A 77 14.80 18.59 4.97
N ALA A 78 14.45 19.77 5.48
CA ALA A 78 15.36 20.92 5.55
C ALA A 78 16.59 20.63 6.42
N LEU A 79 16.40 20.00 7.58
CA LEU A 79 17.49 19.65 8.49
C LEU A 79 18.46 18.61 7.92
N ILE A 80 17.97 17.72 7.06
CA ILE A 80 18.79 16.68 6.42
C ILE A 80 19.52 17.23 5.18
N ILE A 81 18.85 18.07 4.38
CA ILE A 81 19.35 18.50 3.07
C ILE A 81 20.17 19.78 3.15
N CYS A 82 19.80 20.76 3.96
CA CYS A 82 20.50 22.05 3.98
C CYS A 82 21.86 21.91 4.68
N SER A 83 22.96 22.16 3.95
CA SER A 83 24.32 22.01 4.49
C SER A 83 24.80 23.23 5.29
N THR A 84 24.24 24.41 5.01
CA THR A 84 24.65 25.67 5.65
C THR A 84 23.55 26.24 6.54
N TYR A 85 23.96 26.99 7.57
CA TYR A 85 23.00 27.68 8.44
C TYR A 85 22.11 28.67 7.66
N VAL A 86 22.70 29.38 6.70
CA VAL A 86 21.99 30.36 5.87
C VAL A 86 20.91 29.66 5.04
N SER A 87 21.26 28.59 4.31
CA SER A 87 20.30 27.83 3.50
C SER A 87 19.20 27.17 4.33
N LEU A 88 19.54 26.67 5.54
CA LEU A 88 18.55 26.15 6.47
C LEU A 88 17.59 27.25 6.95
N SER A 89 18.11 28.42 7.33
CA SER A 89 17.31 29.57 7.78
C SER A 89 16.32 30.03 6.70
N ASP A 90 16.81 30.19 5.46
CA ASP A 90 15.99 30.55 4.31
C ASP A 90 14.89 29.53 4.04
N GLU A 91 15.23 28.25 4.16
CA GLU A 91 14.29 27.15 3.97
C GLU A 91 13.22 27.10 5.06
N LEU A 92 13.57 27.33 6.33
CA LEU A 92 12.60 27.46 7.43
C LEU A 92 11.67 28.66 7.20
N ASN A 93 12.17 29.77 6.67
CA ASN A 93 11.35 30.93 6.30
C ASN A 93 10.41 30.62 5.13
N LYS A 94 10.84 29.84 4.14
CA LYS A 94 9.96 29.33 3.08
C LYS A 94 8.86 28.43 3.65
N ILE A 95 9.19 27.55 4.61
CA ILE A 95 8.21 26.68 5.29
C ILE A 95 7.15 27.52 6.01
N ARG A 96 7.56 28.58 6.73
CA ARG A 96 6.62 29.52 7.36
C ARG A 96 5.67 30.15 6.34
N ARG A 97 6.21 30.67 5.23
CA ARG A 97 5.41 31.28 4.16
C ARG A 97 4.43 30.28 3.53
N ILE A 98 4.86 29.04 3.30
CA ILE A 98 4.01 27.97 2.77
C ILE A 98 2.88 27.64 3.77
N GLY A 99 3.21 27.48 5.05
CA GLY A 99 2.21 27.21 6.09
C GLY A 99 1.18 28.33 6.21
N LEU A 100 1.61 29.59 6.24
CA LEU A 100 0.72 30.76 6.27
C LEU A 100 -0.23 30.82 5.07
N LYS A 101 0.26 30.52 3.86
CA LYS A 101 -0.59 30.42 2.66
C LYS A 101 -1.64 29.30 2.73
N ASN A 102 -1.48 28.34 3.63
CA ASN A 102 -2.42 27.25 3.87
C ASN A 102 -3.20 27.44 5.20
N ASP A 103 -3.23 28.67 5.73
CA ASP A 103 -3.93 29.11 6.95
C ASP A 103 -3.38 28.54 8.27
N TYR A 104 -2.15 28.03 8.29
CA TYR A 104 -1.54 27.51 9.52
C TYR A 104 -1.18 28.67 10.46
N PRO A 105 -1.52 28.60 11.75
CA PRO A 105 -1.04 29.56 12.74
C PRO A 105 0.49 29.58 12.81
N LEU A 106 1.08 30.77 12.78
CA LEU A 106 2.54 30.92 12.81
C LEU A 106 3.14 30.29 14.08
N SER A 107 2.51 30.49 15.23
CA SER A 107 2.91 29.90 16.51
C SER A 107 2.99 28.37 16.47
N PHE A 108 2.07 27.72 15.74
CA PHE A 108 2.07 26.28 15.56
C PHE A 108 3.27 25.82 14.71
N ILE A 109 3.59 26.55 13.64
CA ILE A 109 4.74 26.26 12.77
C ILE A 109 6.04 26.43 13.57
N ASP A 110 6.21 27.55 14.27
CA ASP A 110 7.41 27.86 15.03
C ASP A 110 7.64 26.87 16.18
N THR A 111 6.57 26.46 16.85
CA THR A 111 6.64 25.40 17.88
C THR A 111 7.20 24.11 17.29
N ILE A 112 6.73 23.70 16.10
CA ILE A 112 7.23 22.48 15.43
C ILE A 112 8.70 22.64 15.04
N ILE A 113 9.06 23.79 14.45
CA ILE A 113 10.45 24.09 14.07
C ILE A 113 11.37 24.00 15.30
N GLY A 114 11.00 24.64 16.41
CA GLY A 114 11.77 24.63 17.65
C GLY A 114 11.97 23.22 18.21
N ILE A 115 10.87 22.44 18.29
CA ILE A 115 10.94 21.03 18.74
C ILE A 115 11.88 20.22 17.85
N LYS A 116 11.81 20.39 16.53
CA LYS A 116 12.62 19.60 15.59
C LYS A 116 14.09 20.00 15.56
N LEU A 117 14.39 21.30 15.67
CA LEU A 117 15.76 21.77 15.84
C LEU A 117 16.38 21.24 17.13
N SER A 118 15.64 21.26 18.24
CA SER A 118 16.10 20.71 19.52
C SER A 118 16.40 19.21 19.42
N GLN A 119 15.47 18.44 18.84
CA GLN A 119 15.65 17.00 18.61
C GLN A 119 16.85 16.69 17.70
N TYR A 120 17.06 17.50 16.65
CA TYR A 120 18.18 17.33 15.75
C TYR A 120 19.52 17.59 16.45
N ARG A 121 19.61 18.65 17.28
CA ARG A 121 20.81 18.95 18.08
C ARG A 121 21.14 17.84 19.07
N GLN A 122 20.15 17.33 19.82
CA GLN A 122 20.35 16.21 20.74
C GLN A 122 20.91 14.97 20.02
N LYS A 123 20.36 14.66 18.84
CA LYS A 123 20.84 13.54 18.02
C LYS A 123 22.28 13.74 17.55
N MET A 124 22.65 14.96 17.15
CA MET A 124 24.02 15.29 16.72
C MET A 124 25.02 15.21 17.88
N ASN A 125 24.59 15.55 19.09
CA ASN A 125 25.42 15.47 20.29
C ASN A 125 25.58 14.05 20.87
N GLY A 126 25.00 13.03 20.21
CA GLY A 126 25.11 11.64 20.67
C GLY A 126 24.33 11.34 21.97
N GLU A 127 23.44 12.24 22.40
CA GLU A 127 22.53 12.00 23.52
C GLU A 127 21.48 10.97 23.10
N SER A 128 21.89 9.70 23.15
CA SER A 128 20.99 8.57 23.00
C SER A 128 20.04 8.61 24.19
N LYS A 129 18.76 8.88 23.93
CA LYS A 129 17.73 8.56 24.92
C LYS A 129 17.91 7.10 25.26
N SER A 130 18.32 6.82 26.49
CA SER A 130 18.28 5.48 27.05
C SER A 130 16.85 4.97 26.85
N THR A 131 16.68 4.08 25.88
CA THR A 131 15.44 3.33 25.73
C THR A 131 15.38 2.49 26.99
N LEU A 132 14.68 2.98 28.02
CA LEU A 132 14.21 2.13 29.10
C LEU A 132 13.57 0.95 28.38
N ILE A 133 14.07 -0.25 28.67
CA ILE A 133 13.60 -1.51 28.10
C ILE A 133 12.07 -1.49 28.30
N GLU A 134 11.34 -1.20 27.22
CA GLU A 134 9.89 -1.20 27.23
C GLU A 134 9.51 -2.64 27.53
N CYS A 135 8.87 -2.87 28.68
CA CYS A 135 8.20 -4.13 28.94
C CYS A 135 7.27 -4.38 27.75
N ASP A 136 7.41 -5.52 27.09
CA ASP A 136 6.85 -5.83 25.77
C ASP A 136 5.32 -5.93 25.88
N LYS A 137 4.66 -4.76 25.94
CA LYS A 137 3.22 -4.66 26.07
C LYS A 137 2.58 -5.17 24.79
N ASN A 138 1.49 -5.91 24.94
CA ASN A 138 0.71 -6.39 23.82
C ASN A 138 0.09 -5.20 23.07
N LYS A 139 0.64 -4.88 21.91
CA LYS A 139 0.20 -3.75 21.08
C LYS A 139 -1.11 -4.09 20.38
N MET A 140 -2.11 -3.23 20.55
CA MET A 140 -3.39 -3.34 19.88
C MET A 140 -3.67 -2.08 19.08
N TYR A 141 -3.95 -2.22 17.79
CA TYR A 141 -4.25 -1.10 16.91
C TYR A 141 -5.76 -0.92 16.76
N VAL A 142 -6.25 0.29 16.99
CA VAL A 142 -7.68 0.62 16.88
C VAL A 142 -7.87 1.74 15.89
N GLU A 143 -8.66 1.46 14.85
CA GLU A 143 -9.13 2.45 13.90
C GLU A 143 -10.34 3.20 14.47
N LEU A 144 -10.32 4.53 14.41
CA LEU A 144 -11.49 5.35 14.73
C LEU A 144 -11.83 6.32 13.60
N PRO A 145 -13.11 6.51 13.25
CA PRO A 145 -13.50 7.60 12.36
C PRO A 145 -13.18 8.94 13.02
N PHE A 146 -12.67 9.91 12.25
CA PHE A 146 -12.41 11.25 12.75
C PHE A 146 -13.66 12.12 12.72
N ILE A 147 -14.15 12.47 13.91
CA ILE A 147 -15.29 13.33 14.21
C ILE A 147 -14.86 14.29 15.34
N ARG A 148 -13.87 15.15 15.04
CA ARG A 148 -13.32 16.20 15.94
C ARG A 148 -13.30 15.79 17.44
N SER A 149 -14.10 16.47 18.26
CA SER A 149 -14.14 16.31 19.73
C SER A 149 -14.61 14.92 20.13
N SER A 150 -15.64 14.37 19.48
CA SER A 150 -16.20 13.06 19.80
C SER A 150 -15.16 11.94 19.70
N THR A 151 -14.33 11.95 18.64
CA THR A 151 -13.24 10.96 18.49
C THR A 151 -12.16 11.13 19.55
N LEU A 152 -11.83 12.38 19.92
CA LEU A 152 -10.83 12.67 20.95
C LEU A 152 -11.31 12.22 22.33
N GLU A 153 -12.58 12.47 22.66
CA GLU A 153 -13.20 12.04 23.91
C GLU A 153 -13.32 10.52 23.97
N LEU A 154 -13.75 9.88 22.89
CA LEU A 154 -13.83 8.43 22.80
C LEU A 154 -12.45 7.80 23.00
N LYS A 155 -11.41 8.32 22.32
CA LYS A 155 -10.03 7.87 22.51
C LYS A 155 -9.60 7.96 23.98
N LYS A 156 -9.89 9.08 24.67
CA LYS A 156 -9.58 9.25 26.10
C LYS A 156 -10.32 8.23 26.97
N LYS A 157 -11.61 8.00 26.72
CA LYS A 157 -12.43 7.03 27.46
C LYS A 157 -11.91 5.60 27.28
N ILE A 158 -11.59 5.20 26.04
CA ILE A 158 -11.05 3.86 25.77
C ILE A 158 -9.67 3.69 26.43
N LEU A 159 -8.78 4.69 26.34
CA LEU A 159 -7.48 4.64 27.03
C LEU A 159 -7.64 4.51 28.55
N HIS A 160 -8.56 5.27 29.14
CA HIS A 160 -8.83 5.20 30.57
C HIS A 160 -9.34 3.81 30.99
N LEU A 161 -10.29 3.24 30.25
CA LEU A 161 -10.81 1.90 30.49
C LEU A 161 -9.74 0.83 30.28
N SER A 162 -8.94 0.93 29.23
CA SER A 162 -7.85 0.01 28.94
C SER A 162 -6.83 -0.02 30.07
N ASN A 163 -6.38 1.16 30.52
CA ASN A 163 -5.40 1.24 31.61
C ASN A 163 -5.96 0.67 32.93
N LYS A 164 -7.28 0.72 33.13
CA LYS A 164 -7.95 0.16 34.31
C LYS A 164 -8.14 -1.36 34.23
N LEU A 165 -8.51 -1.89 33.07
CA LEU A 165 -8.88 -3.31 32.90
C LEU A 165 -7.72 -4.19 32.43
N ARG A 166 -6.83 -3.65 31.59
CA ARG A 166 -5.76 -4.35 30.89
C ARG A 166 -4.53 -3.44 30.74
N PRO A 167 -3.79 -3.18 31.83
CA PRO A 167 -2.59 -2.31 31.80
C PRO A 167 -1.42 -2.90 30.99
N ASP A 168 -1.49 -4.19 30.67
CA ASP A 168 -0.61 -4.93 29.79
C ASP A 168 -0.84 -4.63 28.31
N LEU A 169 -2.00 -4.09 27.93
CA LEU A 169 -2.30 -3.68 26.57
C LEU A 169 -1.80 -2.25 26.29
N ASP A 170 -1.07 -2.09 25.19
CA ASP A 170 -0.75 -0.78 24.61
C ASP A 170 -1.67 -0.51 23.42
N ILE A 171 -2.70 0.32 23.63
CA ILE A 171 -3.67 0.64 22.58
C ILE A 171 -3.20 1.84 21.76
N GLN A 172 -2.89 1.58 20.49
CA GLN A 172 -2.50 2.57 19.50
C GLN A 172 -3.68 2.94 18.61
N PHE A 173 -4.10 4.21 18.68
CA PHE A 173 -5.22 4.71 17.89
C PHE A 173 -4.74 5.41 16.63
N PHE A 174 -5.31 5.04 15.49
CA PHE A 174 -5.20 5.82 14.26
C PHE A 174 -6.59 6.30 13.85
N THR A 175 -6.64 7.54 13.37
CA THR A 175 -7.89 8.20 13.00
C THR A 175 -7.98 8.32 11.50
N LYS A 176 -9.11 7.86 10.96
CA LYS A 176 -9.40 7.92 9.53
C LYS A 176 -10.32 9.11 9.25
N PRO A 177 -9.90 10.08 8.41
CA PRO A 177 -10.82 11.11 7.96
C PRO A 177 -11.96 10.48 7.17
N ARG A 178 -13.07 11.22 6.99
CA ARG A 178 -14.18 10.72 6.16
C ARG A 178 -13.67 10.34 4.76
N PRO A 179 -14.27 9.32 4.13
CA PRO A 179 -13.93 8.95 2.76
C PRO A 179 -13.94 10.18 1.85
N SER A 180 -12.98 10.25 0.93
CA SER A 180 -12.98 11.31 -0.08
C SER A 180 -14.26 11.24 -0.92
N THR A 181 -14.61 12.33 -1.60
CA THR A 181 -15.74 12.37 -2.54
C THR A 181 -15.69 11.22 -3.56
N GLN A 182 -14.49 10.77 -3.94
CA GLN A 182 -14.29 9.60 -4.80
C GLN A 182 -14.96 8.32 -4.29
N ALA A 183 -15.10 8.13 -2.97
CA ALA A 183 -15.80 6.96 -2.43
C ALA A 183 -17.30 6.98 -2.74
N PHE A 184 -17.88 8.17 -2.95
CA PHE A 184 -19.28 8.35 -3.33
C PHE A 184 -19.49 8.31 -4.85
N PHE A 185 -18.42 8.49 -5.63
CA PHE A 185 -18.43 8.47 -7.09
C PHE A 185 -17.45 7.42 -7.60
N GLN A 186 -17.83 6.14 -7.52
CA GLN A 186 -17.04 5.06 -8.10
C GLN A 186 -17.10 5.15 -9.62
N ASN A 187 -16.18 5.91 -10.21
CA ASN A 187 -16.09 6.11 -11.67
C ASN A 187 -15.54 4.88 -12.42
N LYS A 188 -15.32 3.76 -11.72
CA LYS A 188 -14.79 2.52 -12.30
C LYS A 188 -15.75 1.39 -12.02
N ASP A 189 -16.01 0.59 -13.04
CA ASP A 189 -16.81 -0.62 -12.90
C ASP A 189 -16.16 -1.56 -11.88
N PRO A 190 -16.95 -2.16 -10.97
CA PRO A 190 -16.43 -3.11 -10.01
C PRO A 190 -15.82 -4.31 -10.75
N ILE A 191 -14.56 -4.62 -10.44
CA ILE A 191 -13.91 -5.82 -10.97
C ILE A 191 -14.41 -7.03 -10.19
N VAL A 192 -15.01 -7.98 -10.89
CA VAL A 192 -15.49 -9.23 -10.31
C VAL A 192 -14.35 -9.94 -9.58
N LYS A 193 -14.66 -10.53 -8.42
CA LYS A 193 -13.73 -11.21 -7.50
C LYS A 193 -12.63 -12.01 -8.22
N HIS A 194 -13.01 -12.93 -9.10
CA HIS A 194 -12.08 -13.82 -9.81
C HIS A 194 -11.15 -13.11 -10.81
N MET A 195 -11.46 -11.90 -11.25
CA MET A 195 -10.62 -11.10 -12.16
C MET A 195 -9.67 -10.14 -11.43
N LYS A 196 -9.74 -10.06 -10.09
CA LYS A 196 -8.81 -9.23 -9.31
C LYS A 196 -7.40 -9.81 -9.32
N SER A 197 -6.40 -8.94 -9.30
CA SER A 197 -4.98 -9.24 -9.08
C SER A 197 -4.53 -8.71 -7.72
N ASP A 198 -3.34 -9.11 -7.25
CA ASP A 198 -2.79 -8.67 -5.95
C ASP A 198 -3.65 -9.03 -4.73
N VAL A 199 -4.46 -10.08 -4.88
CA VAL A 199 -5.29 -10.63 -3.82
C VAL A 199 -4.57 -11.76 -3.10
N VAL A 200 -4.75 -11.80 -1.77
CA VAL A 200 -4.42 -12.96 -0.96
C VAL A 200 -5.68 -13.81 -0.85
N TYR A 201 -5.57 -15.07 -1.25
CA TYR A 201 -6.67 -16.02 -1.29
C TYR A 201 -6.38 -17.23 -0.41
N PHE A 202 -7.45 -17.85 0.03
CA PHE A 202 -7.46 -18.99 0.93
C PHE A 202 -8.33 -20.11 0.34
N ILE A 203 -7.82 -21.33 0.35
CA ILE A 203 -8.50 -22.54 -0.18
C ILE A 203 -8.44 -23.63 0.90
N LYS A 204 -9.58 -24.25 1.21
CA LYS A 204 -9.67 -25.39 2.13
C LYS A 204 -9.70 -26.70 1.36
N CYS A 205 -9.13 -27.73 1.96
CA CYS A 205 -9.44 -29.10 1.57
C CYS A 205 -10.80 -29.50 2.17
N ASN A 206 -11.63 -30.20 1.41
CA ASN A 206 -12.93 -30.68 1.87
C ASN A 206 -12.80 -31.89 2.78
N ASP A 207 -11.80 -32.73 2.52
CA ASP A 207 -11.68 -34.05 3.16
C ASP A 207 -10.73 -34.03 4.36
N CYS A 208 -9.99 -32.95 4.56
CA CYS A 208 -9.13 -32.78 5.74
C CYS A 208 -9.04 -31.32 6.21
N GLY A 209 -8.60 -31.11 7.45
CA GLY A 209 -8.48 -29.77 8.04
C GLY A 209 -7.37 -28.88 7.44
N HIS A 210 -6.76 -29.29 6.32
CA HIS A 210 -5.68 -28.56 5.69
C HIS A 210 -6.20 -27.38 4.87
N SER A 211 -5.38 -26.33 4.81
CA SER A 211 -5.68 -25.14 4.02
C SER A 211 -4.44 -24.56 3.36
N TYR A 212 -4.69 -23.86 2.26
CA TYR A 212 -3.69 -23.19 1.45
C TYR A 212 -3.96 -21.69 1.42
N ILE A 213 -2.91 -20.90 1.62
CA ILE A 213 -2.95 -19.43 1.50
C ILE A 213 -1.93 -19.02 0.44
N GLY A 214 -2.39 -18.28 -0.57
CA GLY A 214 -1.54 -17.79 -1.65
C GLY A 214 -1.77 -16.29 -1.92
N LYS A 215 -0.77 -15.64 -2.51
CA LYS A 215 -0.91 -14.29 -3.08
C LYS A 215 -0.85 -14.39 -4.61
N THR A 216 -1.72 -13.66 -5.30
CA THR A 216 -1.70 -13.54 -6.76
C THR A 216 -1.00 -12.25 -7.20
N GLU A 217 -0.20 -12.30 -8.26
CA GLU A 217 0.20 -11.10 -9.03
C GLU A 217 -0.66 -10.94 -10.29
N ARG A 218 -1.10 -12.06 -10.85
CA ARG A 218 -2.05 -12.14 -11.97
C ARG A 218 -3.49 -12.19 -11.46
N GLN A 219 -4.44 -12.22 -12.39
CA GLN A 219 -5.85 -12.42 -12.05
C GLN A 219 -6.04 -13.73 -11.27
N CYS A 220 -6.89 -13.68 -10.24
CA CYS A 220 -7.13 -14.79 -9.32
C CYS A 220 -7.51 -16.08 -10.07
N ILE A 221 -8.40 -15.99 -11.05
CA ILE A 221 -8.82 -17.10 -11.90
C ILE A 221 -7.64 -17.78 -12.62
N ARG A 222 -6.67 -16.99 -13.10
CA ARG A 222 -5.49 -17.54 -13.78
C ARG A 222 -4.62 -18.30 -12.79
N ARG A 223 -4.48 -17.78 -11.57
CA ARG A 223 -3.72 -18.45 -10.53
C ARG A 223 -4.37 -19.74 -10.07
N LEU A 224 -5.69 -19.77 -9.92
CA LEU A 224 -6.44 -20.99 -9.58
C LEU A 224 -6.24 -22.08 -10.66
N TYR A 225 -6.27 -21.72 -11.94
CA TYR A 225 -5.97 -22.68 -13.03
C TYR A 225 -4.53 -23.20 -12.98
N GLU A 226 -3.56 -22.34 -12.68
CA GLU A 226 -2.17 -22.78 -12.47
C GLU A 226 -2.04 -23.77 -11.30
N HIS A 227 -2.95 -23.71 -10.32
CA HIS A 227 -3.01 -24.65 -9.19
C HIS A 227 -3.80 -25.94 -9.47
N GLY A 228 -4.42 -26.06 -10.64
CA GLY A 228 -5.19 -27.25 -11.02
C GLY A 228 -6.70 -27.12 -10.89
N ALA A 229 -7.23 -25.92 -10.59
CA ALA A 229 -8.68 -25.71 -10.54
C ALA A 229 -9.32 -26.07 -11.91
N PRO A 230 -10.45 -26.81 -11.91
CA PRO A 230 -11.13 -27.14 -13.15
C PRO A 230 -11.74 -25.89 -13.80
N LYS A 231 -11.69 -25.81 -15.14
CA LYS A 231 -12.24 -24.67 -15.91
C LYS A 231 -13.74 -24.42 -15.63
N THR A 232 -14.47 -25.46 -15.25
CA THR A 232 -15.90 -25.42 -14.94
C THR A 232 -16.22 -24.76 -13.59
N ALA A 233 -15.34 -24.90 -12.58
CA ALA A 233 -15.54 -24.30 -11.24
C ALA A 233 -15.60 -22.77 -11.28
N CYS A 234 -14.86 -22.14 -12.21
CA CYS A 234 -14.85 -20.68 -12.35
C CYS A 234 -15.83 -20.15 -13.43
N GLN A 235 -16.34 -21.00 -14.33
CA GLN A 235 -17.26 -20.60 -15.40
C GLN A 235 -18.72 -20.44 -14.92
N GLN A 236 -19.19 -21.25 -13.97
CA GLN A 236 -20.54 -21.12 -13.42
C GLN A 236 -20.78 -19.75 -12.76
N GLN A 237 -19.73 -19.06 -12.33
CA GLN A 237 -19.80 -17.72 -11.76
C GLN A 237 -19.55 -16.59 -12.79
N GLN A 238 -19.12 -16.92 -14.01
CA GLN A 238 -19.01 -15.96 -15.14
C GLN A 238 -20.36 -15.78 -15.85
N CYS A 239 -21.18 -16.83 -15.94
CA CYS A 239 -22.43 -16.81 -16.72
C CYS A 239 -23.61 -16.12 -16.02
N ASN A 240 -23.63 -16.06 -14.68
CA ASN A 240 -24.76 -15.46 -13.94
C ASN A 240 -24.84 -13.92 -14.06
N HIS A 241 -23.88 -13.26 -14.71
CA HIS A 241 -23.92 -11.81 -14.97
C HIS A 241 -24.10 -11.46 -16.45
N VAL A 242 -24.15 -12.44 -17.36
CA VAL A 242 -24.36 -12.21 -18.79
C VAL A 242 -25.81 -12.48 -19.20
N SER A 243 -26.59 -13.16 -18.36
CA SER A 243 -27.97 -13.55 -18.66
C SER A 243 -29.01 -12.44 -18.42
N ASP A 244 -28.70 -11.38 -17.69
CA ASP A 244 -29.69 -10.35 -17.32
C ASP A 244 -29.75 -9.17 -18.30
N ASP A 245 -28.75 -9.00 -19.19
CA ASP A 245 -28.63 -7.82 -20.07
C ASP A 245 -28.96 -8.11 -21.56
N LEU A 246 -29.53 -9.27 -21.90
CA LEU A 246 -29.79 -9.65 -23.31
C LEU A 246 -31.24 -9.50 -23.79
N ASN A 247 -32.07 -8.71 -23.10
CA ASN A 247 -33.48 -8.57 -23.49
C ASN A 247 -33.93 -7.20 -24.00
N ASP A 248 -33.02 -6.25 -24.26
CA ASP A 248 -33.37 -5.02 -24.98
C ASP A 248 -32.73 -4.96 -26.37
N ASN A 249 -33.55 -5.35 -27.36
CA ASN A 249 -33.34 -5.11 -28.78
C ASN A 249 -33.44 -3.60 -29.06
N SER A 250 -32.31 -2.89 -29.04
CA SER A 250 -32.16 -1.68 -29.86
C SER A 250 -30.68 -1.40 -30.15
N ASP A 251 -30.43 -0.94 -31.37
CA ASP A 251 -29.13 -0.74 -32.01
C ASP A 251 -28.08 -0.06 -31.11
N ILE A 252 -27.16 -0.85 -30.55
CA ILE A 252 -25.91 -0.34 -29.96
C ILE A 252 -24.78 -0.65 -30.92
N GLN A 253 -24.28 0.38 -31.60
CA GLN A 253 -22.98 0.35 -32.28
C GLN A 253 -21.92 -0.20 -31.32
N GLU A 254 -21.33 -1.34 -31.67
CA GLU A 254 -20.31 -2.01 -30.86
C GLU A 254 -19.15 -1.07 -30.51
N LEU A 255 -19.02 -0.75 -29.21
CA LEU A 255 -17.86 -0.05 -28.68
C LEU A 255 -16.61 -0.93 -28.87
N ARG A 256 -15.58 -0.40 -29.56
CA ARG A 256 -14.31 -1.09 -29.90
C ARG A 256 -13.59 -1.82 -28.76
N ARG A 257 -13.87 -1.48 -27.49
CA ARG A 257 -13.30 -2.19 -26.32
C ARG A 257 -13.93 -3.58 -26.12
N SER A 258 -15.22 -3.72 -26.40
CA SER A 258 -15.97 -4.97 -26.26
C SER A 258 -15.46 -6.04 -27.22
N SER A 259 -15.18 -5.66 -28.47
CA SER A 259 -14.66 -6.58 -29.50
C SER A 259 -13.24 -7.05 -29.20
N ARG A 260 -12.37 -6.22 -28.58
CA ARG A 260 -11.03 -6.64 -28.14
C ARG A 260 -11.06 -7.62 -26.98
N ILE A 261 -11.97 -7.44 -26.03
CA ILE A 261 -12.12 -8.37 -24.90
C ILE A 261 -12.67 -9.71 -25.41
N ARG A 262 -13.69 -9.67 -26.28
CA ARG A 262 -14.28 -10.88 -26.87
C ARG A 262 -13.27 -11.65 -27.73
N ASN A 263 -12.45 -10.97 -28.53
CA ASN A 263 -11.39 -11.59 -29.33
C ASN A 263 -10.27 -12.18 -28.46
N LYS A 264 -9.98 -11.59 -27.30
CA LYS A 264 -9.00 -12.14 -26.34
C LYS A 264 -9.51 -13.40 -25.65
N ILE A 265 -10.83 -13.51 -25.46
CA ILE A 265 -11.52 -14.70 -24.91
C ILE A 265 -11.61 -15.82 -25.96
N THR A 266 -11.93 -15.50 -27.22
CA THR A 266 -11.99 -16.48 -28.32
C THR A 266 -10.61 -16.98 -28.74
N SER A 267 -9.58 -16.12 -28.74
CA SER A 267 -8.21 -16.54 -29.04
C SER A 267 -7.60 -17.44 -27.95
N THR A 268 -8.19 -17.51 -26.75
CA THR A 268 -7.74 -18.40 -25.67
C THR A 268 -8.50 -19.73 -25.62
N THR A 269 -9.51 -19.94 -26.48
CA THR A 269 -10.31 -21.18 -26.46
C THR A 269 -9.80 -22.27 -27.41
N ILE A 270 -8.75 -22.04 -28.20
CA ILE A 270 -8.20 -23.07 -29.10
C ILE A 270 -6.67 -23.11 -29.00
N THR A 271 -6.17 -23.83 -28.00
CA THR A 271 -4.99 -24.70 -28.15
C THR A 271 -5.24 -25.95 -27.31
N ASN A 272 -5.70 -27.01 -27.98
CA ASN A 272 -5.68 -28.36 -27.44
C ASN A 272 -4.22 -28.84 -27.41
N ASP A 273 -3.49 -28.48 -26.36
CA ASP A 273 -2.20 -29.12 -26.08
C ASP A 273 -2.47 -30.41 -25.31
N ASN A 274 -2.75 -31.47 -26.07
CA ASN A 274 -2.46 -32.83 -25.67
C ASN A 274 -0.93 -32.99 -25.65
N ASN A 275 -0.29 -32.62 -24.55
CA ASN A 275 1.07 -33.06 -24.27
C ASN A 275 1.13 -33.58 -22.83
N SER A 276 1.06 -34.91 -22.75
CA SER A 276 1.71 -35.69 -21.71
C SER A 276 3.19 -35.30 -21.64
N ASP A 277 3.71 -35.23 -20.42
CA ASP A 277 5.12 -34.95 -20.09
C ASP A 277 5.57 -33.50 -20.19
N ASN A 278 5.27 -32.74 -19.13
CA ASN A 278 6.20 -31.72 -18.66
C ASN A 278 6.20 -31.68 -17.13
N GLN A 279 7.39 -31.82 -16.54
CA GLN A 279 7.68 -31.62 -15.12
C GLN A 279 7.47 -30.16 -14.75
N ILE A 280 6.22 -29.71 -14.71
CA ILE A 280 5.84 -28.42 -14.15
C ILE A 280 5.86 -28.60 -12.64
N ALA A 281 6.61 -27.73 -11.94
CA ALA A 281 6.64 -27.67 -10.48
C ALA A 281 5.21 -27.81 -9.93
N LYS A 282 4.89 -28.96 -9.36
CA LYS A 282 3.54 -29.26 -8.86
C LYS A 282 3.29 -28.31 -7.71
N SER A 283 2.25 -27.49 -7.80
CA SER A 283 1.90 -26.62 -6.69
C SER A 283 1.56 -27.48 -5.47
N SER A 284 1.79 -26.97 -4.26
CA SER A 284 1.51 -27.72 -3.02
C SER A 284 0.06 -28.21 -2.92
N ILE A 285 -0.87 -27.49 -3.55
CA ILE A 285 -2.28 -27.91 -3.68
C ILE A 285 -2.39 -29.15 -4.57
N THR A 286 -1.82 -29.08 -5.78
CA THR A 286 -1.82 -30.20 -6.74
C THR A 286 -1.07 -31.42 -6.20
N GLN A 287 -0.07 -31.19 -5.34
CA GLN A 287 0.64 -32.26 -4.66
C GLN A 287 -0.23 -32.92 -3.58
N HIS A 288 -0.93 -32.12 -2.76
CA HIS A 288 -1.87 -32.62 -1.77
C HIS A 288 -2.97 -33.49 -2.40
N GLU A 289 -3.66 -32.99 -3.43
CA GLU A 289 -4.72 -33.74 -4.11
C GLU A 289 -4.21 -35.08 -4.70
N LYS A 290 -2.95 -35.12 -5.18
CA LYS A 290 -2.35 -36.36 -5.74
C LYS A 290 -1.88 -37.34 -4.69
N GLU A 291 -1.37 -36.87 -3.56
CA GLU A 291 -0.81 -37.72 -2.50
C GLU A 291 -1.91 -38.30 -1.60
N THR A 292 -2.97 -37.54 -1.34
CA THR A 292 -4.05 -37.97 -0.44
C THR A 292 -5.33 -38.37 -1.17
N GLY A 293 -5.49 -38.03 -2.45
CA GLY A 293 -6.73 -38.25 -3.19
C GLY A 293 -7.88 -37.32 -2.76
N HIS A 294 -7.58 -36.29 -1.97
CA HIS A 294 -8.59 -35.35 -1.45
C HIS A 294 -8.96 -34.29 -2.49
N HIS A 295 -10.10 -33.63 -2.27
CA HIS A 295 -10.66 -32.58 -3.11
C HIS A 295 -10.60 -31.22 -2.43
N MET A 296 -10.09 -30.22 -3.15
CA MET A 296 -10.09 -28.84 -2.69
C MET A 296 -11.39 -28.11 -3.05
N ASP A 297 -11.82 -27.19 -2.18
CA ASP A 297 -12.96 -26.31 -2.45
C ASP A 297 -12.55 -25.13 -3.35
N TRP A 298 -12.56 -25.38 -4.67
CA TRP A 298 -12.24 -24.38 -5.68
C TRP A 298 -13.33 -23.30 -5.84
N ASN A 299 -14.56 -23.57 -5.40
CA ASN A 299 -15.72 -22.69 -5.61
C ASN A 299 -15.86 -21.63 -4.50
N ASN A 300 -15.37 -21.91 -3.30
CA ASN A 300 -15.48 -21.03 -2.12
C ASN A 300 -14.13 -20.50 -1.63
N PHE A 301 -13.25 -20.10 -2.56
CA PHE A 301 -12.01 -19.44 -2.13
C PHE A 301 -12.33 -18.08 -1.51
N GLN A 302 -11.75 -17.78 -0.35
CA GLN A 302 -11.98 -16.51 0.35
C GLN A 302 -10.87 -15.51 0.02
N GLU A 303 -11.24 -14.27 -0.34
CA GLU A 303 -10.31 -13.14 -0.40
C GLU A 303 -10.29 -12.47 0.97
N SER A 304 -9.12 -12.20 1.52
CA SER A 304 -9.06 -11.60 2.86
C SER A 304 -8.05 -10.46 2.96
N LEU A 305 -8.56 -9.29 3.38
CA LEU A 305 -7.73 -8.19 3.89
C LEU A 305 -7.06 -8.54 5.23
N LEU A 306 -7.69 -9.41 6.03
CA LEU A 306 -7.19 -9.89 7.32
C LEU A 306 -5.91 -10.73 7.17
N ILE A 307 -5.77 -11.51 6.09
CA ILE A 307 -4.54 -12.29 5.84
C ILE A 307 -3.36 -11.35 5.47
N LYS A 308 -3.63 -10.19 4.86
CA LYS A 308 -2.61 -9.16 4.60
C LYS A 308 -2.03 -8.55 5.89
N ALA A 309 -2.83 -8.47 6.94
CA ALA A 309 -2.41 -7.96 8.25
C ALA A 309 -1.66 -9.00 9.11
N TYR A 310 -1.83 -10.29 8.80
CA TYR A 310 -1.26 -11.41 9.57
C TYR A 310 0.18 -11.78 9.17
N GLU A 311 0.73 -11.19 8.11
CA GLU A 311 2.10 -11.39 7.59
C GLU A 311 2.71 -12.80 7.81
N PRO A 312 2.05 -13.90 7.38
CA PRO A 312 2.54 -15.23 7.67
C PRO A 312 3.88 -15.52 6.94
N GLU A 313 4.75 -16.32 7.57
CA GLU A 313 6.06 -16.67 7.03
C GLU A 313 5.94 -17.31 5.63
N ARG A 314 6.64 -16.70 4.66
CA ARG A 314 6.58 -17.08 3.24
C ARG A 314 7.71 -18.05 2.91
N ASN A 315 7.45 -19.06 2.06
CA ASN A 315 8.49 -19.97 1.60
C ASN A 315 9.51 -19.25 0.69
N LYS A 316 10.78 -19.69 0.73
CA LYS A 316 11.92 -19.02 0.06
C LYS A 316 12.00 -19.28 -1.45
N THR A 317 11.26 -20.23 -2.00
CA THR A 317 11.35 -20.60 -3.43
C THR A 317 10.09 -20.34 -4.25
N THR A 318 8.96 -19.99 -3.62
CA THR A 318 7.75 -19.46 -4.26
C THR A 318 7.06 -18.51 -3.29
N HIS A 319 6.46 -17.41 -3.76
CA HIS A 319 5.68 -16.48 -2.92
C HIS A 319 4.32 -17.06 -2.45
N SER A 320 4.29 -18.35 -2.13
CA SER A 320 3.14 -19.09 -1.62
C SER A 320 3.50 -19.89 -0.36
N ILE A 321 2.51 -20.07 0.53
CA ILE A 321 2.65 -20.85 1.76
C ILE A 321 2.45 -22.34 1.41
N PRO A 322 3.31 -23.27 1.83
CA PRO A 322 3.00 -24.70 1.76
C PRO A 322 1.81 -25.02 2.66
N LEU A 323 1.09 -26.10 2.35
CA LEU A 323 -0.05 -26.59 3.13
C LEU A 323 0.26 -26.54 4.64
N LEU A 324 -0.50 -25.79 5.43
CA LEU A 324 -0.32 -25.74 6.88
C LEU A 324 -0.76 -27.10 7.46
N VAL A 325 0.21 -27.93 7.81
CA VAL A 325 0.01 -29.08 8.70
C VAL A 325 -0.09 -28.50 10.10
N PHE A 326 -1.27 -28.53 10.70
CA PHE A 326 -1.38 -28.34 12.14
C PHE A 326 -0.90 -29.64 12.79
N PRO A 327 0.23 -29.69 13.51
CA PRO A 327 0.47 -30.79 14.43
C PRO A 327 -0.64 -30.73 15.48
N ASP A 328 -1.15 -31.89 15.87
CA ASP A 328 -2.18 -32.02 16.90
C ASP A 328 -1.85 -31.16 18.12
N GLY A 329 -2.71 -30.15 18.38
CA GLY A 329 -2.70 -29.36 19.61
C GLY A 329 -2.28 -27.90 19.46
N LEU A 330 -3.22 -27.05 19.03
CA LEU A 330 -3.40 -25.72 19.62
C LEU A 330 -4.86 -25.61 20.09
N PRO A 331 -5.12 -25.07 21.29
CA PRO A 331 -6.42 -25.15 21.93
C PRO A 331 -7.48 -24.43 21.11
N ARG A 332 -8.66 -25.07 20.97
CA ARG A 332 -9.87 -24.46 20.41
C ARG A 332 -10.17 -23.14 21.13
N VAL A 333 -9.72 -22.01 20.59
CA VAL A 333 -10.39 -20.74 20.83
C VAL A 333 -11.62 -20.78 19.95
N LEU A 334 -12.77 -20.97 20.61
CA LEU A 334 -14.09 -20.99 20.01
C LEU A 334 -14.25 -19.74 19.13
N LEU A 335 -14.25 -19.91 17.81
CA LEU A 335 -14.86 -18.94 16.92
C LEU A 335 -16.37 -18.97 17.21
N PRO A 336 -17.03 -17.82 17.44
CA PRO A 336 -18.47 -17.81 17.62
C PRO A 336 -19.15 -18.33 16.35
N ASN A 337 -20.12 -19.20 16.57
CA ASN A 337 -20.92 -19.85 15.55
C ASN A 337 -21.65 -18.77 14.71
N PRO A 338 -21.54 -18.75 13.38
CA PRO A 338 -22.19 -17.73 12.57
C PRO A 338 -23.73 -17.84 12.50
N ASP A 339 -24.33 -18.86 13.12
CA ASP A 339 -25.78 -19.04 13.20
C ASP A 339 -26.34 -18.96 14.64
N LEU A 340 -25.75 -18.14 15.51
CA LEU A 340 -26.35 -17.72 16.79
C LEU A 340 -26.21 -16.21 17.04
#